data_AF-A0A3C0GAR2-F1
#
_entry.id   AF-A0A3C0GAR2-F1
#
_cell.length_a   1.000
_cell.length_b   1.000
_cell.length_c   1.000
_cell.angle_alpha   90.00
_cell.angle_beta   90.00
_cell.angle_gamma   90.00
#
_symmetry.space_group_name_H-M   'P 1'
#
loop_
_entity.id
_entity.type
_entity.pdbx_description
1 polymer ?
#
loop_
_entity_poly.entity_id
_entity_poly.type
_entity_poly.pdbx_seq_one_letter_code
_entity_poly.pdbx_strand_id
1 'polypeptide(L)'
;MAKSVEGRLPSDVHRSLSEQMSMGSFSDPSQALAEKRGQYIDIYHIPSGQSVRFKAYIKDYSDDYRSEWSDEKVYGRMDPIVQFQGTNRVISLDWDVVASSIKEGILNHKKCSLLFAMLYPSYEPSSAANSSATLINTAPLFKVKFGNLIQTGESQNGESVGTTAEDNGLVGTITGFTYKPDFEAGFFDEIGGSINLH
;
A
#
# COMPACT_ATOMS: atom_id res chain seq x y z
N MET A 1 33.76 -57.05 38.58
CA MET A 1 32.29 -56.92 38.48
C MET A 1 31.88 -55.60 39.13
N ALA A 2 31.74 -54.53 38.35
CA ALA A 2 31.25 -53.24 38.83
C ALA A 2 29.89 -52.98 38.16
N LYS A 3 28.82 -52.83 38.95
CA LYS A 3 27.47 -52.52 38.48
C LYS A 3 27.36 -51.01 38.24
N SER A 4 27.01 -50.64 37.02
CA SER A 4 26.69 -49.28 36.59
C SER A 4 25.38 -48.83 37.22
N VAL A 5 25.37 -47.63 37.82
CA VAL A 5 24.17 -46.95 38.35
C VAL A 5 23.76 -45.92 37.30
N GLU A 6 22.71 -46.22 36.54
CA GLU A 6 22.09 -45.28 35.60
C GLU A 6 21.17 -44.32 36.36
N GLY A 7 21.61 -43.08 36.51
CA GLY A 7 20.77 -41.95 36.91
C GLY A 7 19.85 -41.55 35.77
N ARG A 8 18.55 -41.83 35.90
CA ARG A 8 17.52 -41.39 34.97
C ARG A 8 17.17 -39.93 35.24
N LEU A 9 17.71 -39.01 34.44
CA LEU A 9 17.27 -37.62 34.41
C LEU A 9 15.87 -37.51 33.77
N PRO A 10 15.00 -36.60 34.23
CA PRO A 10 13.62 -36.47 33.75
C PRO A 10 13.56 -35.99 32.30
N SER A 11 12.66 -36.59 31.52
CA SER A 11 12.56 -36.53 30.05
C SER A 11 11.95 -35.25 29.46
N ASP A 12 11.99 -34.11 30.16
CA ASP A 12 11.15 -32.95 29.81
C ASP A 12 11.90 -31.74 29.22
N VAL A 13 12.99 -31.94 28.46
CA VAL A 13 13.81 -30.82 27.93
C VAL A 13 13.76 -30.64 26.41
N HIS A 14 12.97 -31.40 25.66
CA HIS A 14 12.79 -31.17 24.22
C HIS A 14 11.34 -30.89 23.85
N ARG A 15 10.82 -29.74 24.30
CA ARG A 15 9.66 -29.14 23.63
C ARG A 15 10.11 -28.73 22.23
N SER A 16 9.54 -29.36 21.21
CA SER A 16 9.94 -29.18 19.81
C SER A 16 9.86 -27.70 19.41
N LEU A 17 10.83 -27.21 18.64
CA LEU A 17 10.88 -25.84 18.10
C LEU A 17 9.61 -25.47 17.31
N SER A 18 8.93 -26.46 16.72
CA SER A 18 7.61 -26.32 16.08
C SER A 18 6.49 -25.93 17.05
N GLU A 19 6.62 -26.27 18.33
CA GLU A 19 5.61 -26.01 19.36
C GLU A 19 5.78 -24.63 20.02
N GLN A 20 6.99 -24.04 19.95
CA GLN A 20 7.22 -22.62 20.25
C GLN A 20 6.77 -21.68 19.13
N MET A 21 6.50 -22.20 17.92
CA MET A 21 5.94 -21.44 16.79
C MET A 21 4.41 -21.31 16.82
N SER A 22 3.74 -21.76 17.89
CA SER A 22 2.36 -21.37 18.22
C SER A 22 2.36 -20.24 19.26
N MET A 23 3.15 -19.19 19.01
CA MET A 23 2.88 -17.89 19.63
C MET A 23 1.57 -17.43 19.03
N GLY A 24 0.52 -17.37 19.86
CA GLY A 24 -0.81 -16.94 19.47
C GLY A 24 -0.71 -15.73 18.54
N SER A 25 -1.39 -15.82 17.40
CA SER A 25 -1.53 -14.71 16.47
C SER A 25 -1.96 -13.50 17.30
N PHE A 26 -1.01 -12.60 17.58
CA PHE A 26 -1.32 -11.31 18.17
C PHE A 26 -2.02 -10.54 17.07
N SER A 27 -3.30 -10.83 16.90
CA SER A 27 -4.24 -10.04 16.13
C SER A 27 -4.38 -8.74 16.90
N ASP A 28 -3.55 -7.76 16.56
CA ASP A 28 -3.70 -6.40 17.04
C ASP A 28 -5.17 -5.98 16.81
N PRO A 29 -5.90 -5.51 17.84
CA PRO A 29 -7.30 -5.10 17.69
C PRO A 29 -7.48 -4.06 16.57
N SER A 30 -6.45 -3.26 16.25
CA SER A 30 -6.53 -2.33 15.12
C SER A 30 -6.55 -3.04 13.76
N GLN A 31 -5.83 -4.16 13.62
CA GLN A 31 -5.87 -4.97 12.42
C GLN A 31 -7.23 -5.64 12.26
N ALA A 32 -7.77 -6.22 13.33
CA ALA A 32 -9.10 -6.82 13.30
C ALA A 32 -10.20 -5.77 12.99
N LEU A 33 -10.04 -4.52 13.45
CA LEU A 33 -10.96 -3.43 13.12
C LEU A 33 -10.85 -3.03 11.65
N ALA A 34 -9.62 -2.89 11.13
CA ALA A 34 -9.38 -2.54 9.74
C ALA A 34 -9.92 -3.61 8.78
N GLU A 35 -9.73 -4.89 9.09
CA GLU A 35 -10.28 -6.03 8.35
C GLU A 35 -11.82 -6.06 8.40
N LYS A 36 -12.42 -5.86 9.58
CA LYS A 36 -13.89 -5.88 9.73
C LYS A 36 -14.59 -4.69 9.12
N ARG A 37 -13.95 -3.51 9.10
CA ARG A 37 -14.57 -2.26 8.63
C ARG A 37 -14.08 -1.83 7.25
N GLY A 38 -13.20 -2.60 6.59
CA GLY A 38 -12.64 -2.22 5.30
C GLY A 38 -11.86 -0.91 5.34
N GLN A 39 -11.28 -0.58 6.51
CA GLN A 39 -10.56 0.69 6.74
C GLN A 39 -9.11 0.53 6.31
N TYR A 40 -8.93 0.23 5.02
CA TYR A 40 -7.63 0.18 4.39
C TYR A 40 -7.56 1.18 3.24
N ILE A 41 -6.39 1.82 3.13
CA ILE A 41 -5.98 2.52 1.92
C ILE A 41 -5.23 1.48 1.10
N ASP A 42 -5.78 1.15 -0.07
CA ASP A 42 -5.21 0.19 -1.00
C ASP A 42 -4.72 0.94 -2.24
N ILE A 43 -3.45 0.75 -2.59
CA ILE A 43 -2.79 1.42 -3.70
C ILE A 43 -2.19 0.36 -4.60
N TYR A 44 -2.67 0.29 -5.83
CA TYR A 44 -2.21 -0.64 -6.86
C TYR A 44 -1.47 0.12 -7.94
N HIS A 45 -0.24 -0.30 -8.24
CA HIS A 45 0.54 0.24 -9.34
C HIS A 45 0.33 -0.62 -10.59
N ILE A 46 -0.27 -0.02 -11.62
CA ILE A 46 -0.70 -0.72 -12.83
C ILE A 46 0.48 -1.35 -13.59
N PRO A 47 1.60 -0.64 -13.84
CA PRO A 47 2.72 -1.19 -14.60
C PRO A 47 3.37 -2.40 -13.95
N SER A 48 3.57 -2.38 -12.63
CA SER A 48 4.26 -3.48 -11.93
C SER A 48 3.33 -4.59 -11.44
N GLY A 49 2.01 -4.38 -11.49
CA GLY A 49 1.02 -5.30 -10.91
C GLY A 49 1.17 -5.50 -9.39
N GLN A 50 1.79 -4.53 -8.69
CA GLN A 50 2.04 -4.62 -7.25
C GLN A 50 1.06 -3.74 -6.48
N SER A 51 0.67 -4.18 -5.29
CA SER A 51 -0.19 -3.43 -4.39
C SER A 51 0.43 -3.25 -3.01
N VAL A 52 0.13 -2.11 -2.39
CA VAL A 52 0.45 -1.81 -1.00
C VAL A 52 -0.80 -1.40 -0.26
N ARG A 53 -0.92 -1.88 0.97
CA ARG A 53 -2.09 -1.65 1.82
C ARG A 53 -1.72 -1.13 3.19
N PHE A 54 -2.31 0.01 3.56
CA PHE A 54 -2.12 0.68 4.84
C PHE A 54 -3.42 0.73 5.64
N LYS A 55 -3.32 0.60 6.96
CA LYS A 55 -4.46 0.85 7.87
C LYS A 55 -4.86 2.32 7.73
N ALA A 56 -6.15 2.59 7.58
CA ALA A 56 -6.64 3.93 7.28
C ALA A 56 -6.80 4.81 8.53
N TYR A 57 -5.69 5.20 9.15
CA TYR A 57 -5.68 6.25 10.17
C TYR A 57 -5.66 7.63 9.51
N ILE A 58 -6.80 8.02 8.94
CA ILE A 58 -6.90 9.28 8.19
C ILE A 58 -6.76 10.47 9.13
N LYS A 59 -5.84 11.37 8.79
CA LYS A 59 -5.65 12.67 9.44
C LYS A 59 -6.45 13.76 8.74
N ASP A 60 -6.34 13.80 7.41
CA ASP A 60 -7.05 14.76 6.58
C ASP A 60 -7.43 14.14 5.23
N TYR A 61 -8.52 14.64 4.66
CA TYR A 61 -9.04 14.21 3.37
C TYR A 61 -9.75 15.36 2.67
N SER A 62 -9.36 15.63 1.43
CA SER A 62 -10.04 16.56 0.52
C SER A 62 -10.26 15.93 -0.85
N ASP A 63 -11.39 16.27 -1.49
CA ASP A 63 -11.75 15.81 -2.83
C ASP A 63 -12.34 16.97 -3.62
N ASP A 64 -11.51 17.52 -4.50
CA ASP A 64 -11.80 18.73 -5.26
C ASP A 64 -12.13 18.40 -6.71
N TYR A 65 -13.30 18.83 -7.19
CA TYR A 65 -13.74 18.69 -8.57
C TYR A 65 -13.79 20.06 -9.24
N ARG A 66 -13.10 20.22 -10.36
CA ARG A 66 -13.07 21.46 -11.15
C ARG A 66 -13.48 21.16 -12.59
N SER A 67 -14.59 21.73 -13.03
CA SER A 67 -15.05 21.62 -14.41
C SER A 67 -14.45 22.74 -15.25
N GLU A 68 -13.83 22.38 -16.37
CA GLU A 68 -13.23 23.29 -17.33
C GLU A 68 -14.18 23.49 -18.51
N TRP A 69 -14.44 24.76 -18.83
CA TRP A 69 -15.34 25.18 -19.91
C TRP A 69 -14.60 26.22 -20.77
N SER A 70 -14.76 26.14 -22.10
CA SER A 70 -14.31 27.19 -23.03
C SER A 70 -15.47 27.91 -23.68
N ASP A 71 -15.35 29.23 -23.76
CA ASP A 71 -16.33 30.10 -24.40
C ASP A 71 -15.83 30.54 -25.77
N GLU A 72 -16.61 30.26 -26.80
CA GLU A 72 -16.35 30.73 -28.17
C GLU A 72 -17.40 31.77 -28.57
N LYS A 73 -16.95 33.00 -28.84
CA LYS A 73 -17.82 34.07 -29.36
C LYS A 73 -17.88 33.99 -30.88
N VAL A 74 -19.07 33.68 -31.41
CA VAL A 74 -19.31 33.60 -32.85
C VAL A 74 -19.96 34.89 -33.35
N TYR A 75 -19.49 35.42 -34.49
CA TYR A 75 -20.06 36.61 -35.11
C TYR A 75 -21.55 36.44 -35.40
N GLY A 76 -22.37 37.43 -35.04
CA GLY A 76 -23.81 37.42 -35.26
C GLY A 76 -24.64 36.76 -34.15
N ARG A 77 -24.01 36.29 -33.05
CA ARG A 77 -24.71 35.84 -31.84
C ARG A 77 -24.47 36.79 -30.66
N MET A 78 -25.50 36.97 -29.83
CA MET A 78 -25.41 37.73 -28.58
C MET A 78 -24.74 36.93 -27.46
N ASP A 79 -24.98 35.62 -27.40
CA ASP A 79 -24.40 34.74 -26.37
C ASP A 79 -23.26 33.86 -26.93
N PRO A 80 -22.15 33.70 -26.19
CA PRO A 80 -21.07 32.78 -26.55
C PRO A 80 -21.53 31.32 -26.50
N ILE A 81 -20.88 30.48 -27.31
CA ILE A 81 -21.05 29.02 -27.24
C ILE A 81 -20.11 28.50 -26.16
N VAL A 82 -20.67 27.90 -25.12
CA VAL A 82 -19.92 27.28 -24.03
C VAL A 82 -19.69 25.80 -24.36
N GLN A 83 -18.44 25.36 -24.37
CA GLN A 83 -18.03 23.98 -24.63
C GLN A 83 -17.37 23.38 -23.38
N PHE A 84 -17.84 22.20 -22.95
CA PHE A 84 -17.24 21.46 -21.85
C PHE A 84 -15.93 20.81 -22.29
N GLN A 85 -14.84 21.02 -21.54
CA GLN A 85 -13.53 20.42 -21.84
C GLN A 85 -13.26 19.17 -20.99
N GLY A 86 -13.70 19.18 -19.74
CA GLY A 86 -13.46 18.07 -18.82
C GLY A 86 -13.66 18.47 -17.37
N THR A 87 -13.58 17.49 -16.48
CA THR A 87 -13.55 17.71 -15.03
C THR A 87 -12.23 17.18 -14.49
N ASN A 88 -11.47 18.05 -13.83
CA ASN A 88 -10.26 17.69 -13.10
C ASN A 88 -10.64 17.36 -11.65
N ARG A 89 -10.30 16.15 -11.18
CA ARG A 89 -10.50 15.70 -9.81
C ARG A 89 -9.15 15.57 -9.12
N VAL A 90 -8.97 16.29 -8.00
CA VAL A 90 -7.75 16.21 -7.19
C VAL A 90 -8.13 15.74 -5.79
N ILE A 91 -7.56 14.61 -5.38
CA ILE A 91 -7.79 14.04 -4.05
C ILE A 91 -6.52 14.22 -3.23
N SER A 92 -6.64 14.82 -2.04
CA SER A 92 -5.58 14.88 -1.05
C SER A 92 -5.93 13.97 0.12
N LEU A 93 -4.98 13.13 0.53
CA LEU A 93 -5.17 12.14 1.59
C LEU A 93 -3.94 12.11 2.49
N ASP A 94 -4.15 12.43 3.76
CA ASP A 94 -3.13 12.33 4.80
C ASP A 94 -3.50 11.24 5.79
N TRP A 95 -2.57 10.33 6.11
CA TRP A 95 -2.80 9.25 7.06
C TRP A 95 -1.56 8.89 7.86
N ASP A 96 -1.78 8.30 9.03
CA ASP A 96 -0.72 7.75 9.87
C ASP A 96 -0.49 6.27 9.61
N VAL A 97 0.77 5.88 9.56
CA VAL A 97 1.19 4.47 9.46
C VAL A 97 1.65 4.01 10.83
N VAL A 98 0.69 3.56 11.65
CA VAL A 98 0.97 3.06 13.01
C VAL A 98 1.40 1.59 12.99
N ALA A 99 2.28 1.23 13.92
CA ALA A 99 2.70 -0.15 14.14
C ALA A 99 2.46 -0.53 15.61
N SER A 100 1.87 -1.70 15.84
CA SER A 100 1.65 -2.26 17.18
C SER A 100 2.83 -3.09 17.67
N SER A 101 3.71 -3.51 16.76
CA SER A 101 4.88 -4.34 17.05
C SER A 101 6.08 -3.97 16.17
N ILE A 102 7.29 -4.35 16.60
CA ILE A 102 8.53 -4.12 15.83
C ILE A 102 8.44 -4.76 14.44
N LYS A 103 7.93 -6.00 14.37
CA LYS A 103 7.73 -6.70 13.11
C LYS A 103 6.80 -5.94 12.17
N GLU A 104 5.71 -5.38 12.70
CA GLU A 104 4.79 -4.56 11.93
C GLU A 104 5.44 -3.24 11.46
N GLY A 105 6.27 -2.61 12.30
CA GLY A 105 7.04 -1.43 11.92
C GLY A 105 7.95 -1.68 10.73
N ILE A 106 8.71 -2.79 10.75
CA ILE A 106 9.56 -3.22 9.63
C ILE A 106 8.73 -3.47 8.36
N LEU A 107 7.57 -4.13 8.49
CA LEU A 107 6.68 -4.37 7.36
C LEU A 107 6.09 -3.07 6.79
N ASN A 108 5.69 -2.14 7.64
CA ASN A 108 5.20 -0.82 7.24
C ASN A 108 6.28 -0.04 6.49
N HIS A 109 7.52 -0.06 6.98
CA HIS A 109 8.65 0.57 6.28
C HIS A 109 8.89 -0.06 4.91
N LYS A 110 8.86 -1.41 4.81
CA LYS A 110 8.96 -2.11 3.51
C LYS A 110 7.86 -1.71 2.54
N LYS A 111 6.61 -1.56 3.01
CA LYS A 111 5.49 -1.08 2.19
C LYS A 111 5.71 0.35 1.70
N CYS A 112 6.21 1.25 2.57
CA CYS A 112 6.56 2.62 2.19
C CYS A 112 7.66 2.62 1.12
N SER A 113 8.74 1.85 1.32
CA SER A 113 9.83 1.73 0.35
C SER A 113 9.36 1.18 -0.99
N LEU A 114 8.44 0.20 -0.99
CA LEU A 114 7.83 -0.31 -2.21
C LEU A 114 6.96 0.77 -2.89
N LEU A 115 6.16 1.51 -2.14
CA LEU A 115 5.40 2.64 -2.68
C LEU A 115 6.31 3.67 -3.34
N PHE A 116 7.43 4.02 -2.71
CA PHE A 116 8.40 4.95 -3.30
C PHE A 116 8.99 4.41 -4.60
N ALA A 117 9.32 3.11 -4.66
CA ALA A 117 9.81 2.50 -5.88
C ALA A 117 8.79 2.59 -7.03
N MET A 118 7.50 2.45 -6.74
CA MET A 118 6.42 2.56 -7.73
C MET A 118 6.18 3.99 -8.23
N LEU A 119 6.60 5.03 -7.50
CA LEU A 119 6.51 6.42 -7.98
C LEU A 119 7.54 6.72 -9.08
N TYR A 120 8.60 5.92 -9.16
CA TYR A 120 9.58 6.06 -10.23
C TYR A 120 9.08 5.36 -11.51
N PRO A 121 9.38 5.93 -12.69
CA PRO A 121 8.99 5.30 -13.94
C PRO A 121 9.66 3.92 -14.10
N SER A 122 8.89 2.93 -14.56
CA SER A 122 9.40 1.57 -14.78
C SER A 122 10.04 1.42 -16.16
N TYR A 123 11.19 0.75 -16.21
CA TYR A 123 11.83 0.34 -17.46
C TYR A 123 11.59 -1.14 -17.69
N GLU A 124 10.87 -1.49 -18.76
CA GLU A 124 10.75 -2.88 -19.19
C GLU A 124 12.08 -3.33 -19.83
N PRO A 125 12.70 -4.44 -19.37
CA PRO A 125 13.76 -5.06 -20.15
C PRO A 125 13.14 -5.64 -21.42
N SER A 126 13.61 -5.21 -22.59
CA SER A 126 13.13 -5.65 -23.90
C SER A 126 13.23 -7.18 -24.07
N SER A 127 12.21 -7.93 -23.68
CA SER A 127 12.15 -9.38 -23.89
C SER A 127 11.51 -9.70 -25.24
N ALA A 128 12.21 -9.37 -26.32
CA ALA A 128 11.95 -9.95 -27.63
C ALA A 128 13.27 -9.98 -28.40
N ALA A 129 13.74 -11.19 -28.71
CA ALA A 129 15.02 -11.48 -29.34
C ALA A 129 15.25 -10.88 -30.75
N ASN A 130 14.42 -9.93 -31.21
CA ASN A 130 14.53 -9.25 -32.50
C ASN A 130 13.81 -7.88 -32.53
N SER A 131 13.88 -7.08 -31.47
CA SER A 131 13.32 -5.72 -31.52
C SER A 131 14.22 -4.72 -30.81
N SER A 132 14.97 -3.95 -31.61
CA SER A 132 15.65 -2.72 -31.18
C SER A 132 14.62 -1.67 -30.77
N ALA A 133 14.17 -1.70 -29.52
CA ALA A 133 13.45 -0.60 -28.91
C ALA A 133 13.59 -0.63 -27.39
N THR A 134 14.56 0.11 -26.87
CA THR A 134 14.78 0.45 -25.44
C THR A 134 13.74 1.46 -24.91
N LEU A 135 12.49 1.39 -25.41
CA LEU A 135 11.56 2.52 -25.35
C LEU A 135 10.13 2.06 -25.08
N ILE A 136 9.81 1.71 -23.82
CA ILE A 136 8.53 2.10 -23.22
C ILE A 136 8.78 2.45 -21.75
N ASN A 137 8.91 3.75 -21.49
CA ASN A 137 8.83 4.32 -20.14
C ASN A 137 7.33 4.41 -19.79
N THR A 138 6.77 3.40 -19.14
CA THR A 138 5.36 3.44 -18.75
C THR A 138 5.19 4.45 -17.63
N ALA A 139 4.32 5.45 -17.83
CA ALA A 139 4.02 6.43 -16.79
C ALA A 139 3.51 5.71 -15.52
N PRO A 140 3.90 6.17 -14.32
CA PRO A 140 3.47 5.54 -13.07
C PRO A 140 1.98 5.81 -12.86
N LEU A 141 1.15 4.86 -13.31
CA LEU A 141 -0.30 4.88 -13.19
C LEU A 141 -0.73 4.02 -12.01
N PHE A 142 -1.69 4.53 -11.25
CA PHE A 142 -2.17 3.88 -10.04
C PHE A 142 -3.68 3.68 -10.07
N LYS A 143 -4.14 2.66 -9.35
CA LYS A 143 -5.51 2.58 -8.85
C LYS A 143 -5.47 2.74 -7.34
N VAL A 144 -6.30 3.62 -6.80
CA VAL A 144 -6.40 3.83 -5.35
C VAL A 144 -7.81 3.52 -4.89
N LYS A 145 -7.92 2.77 -3.79
CA LYS A 145 -9.19 2.48 -3.13
C LYS A 145 -9.13 2.85 -1.66
N PHE A 146 -10.13 3.58 -1.19
CA PHE A 146 -10.33 3.87 0.21
C PHE A 146 -11.82 3.89 0.54
N GLY A 147 -12.29 2.79 1.14
CA GLY A 147 -13.70 2.58 1.47
C GLY A 147 -14.62 2.93 0.30
N ASN A 148 -15.62 3.76 0.56
CA ASN A 148 -16.53 4.29 -0.46
C ASN A 148 -16.15 5.69 -0.97
N LEU A 149 -15.09 6.30 -0.42
CA LEU A 149 -14.69 7.68 -0.73
C LEU A 149 -13.83 7.76 -1.99
N ILE A 150 -12.91 6.81 -2.13
CA ILE A 150 -12.07 6.65 -3.31
C ILE A 150 -12.33 5.27 -3.87
N GLN A 151 -13.11 5.20 -4.94
CA GLN A 151 -13.34 3.99 -5.73
C GLN A 151 -13.84 4.40 -7.12
N THR A 152 -13.81 3.48 -8.07
CA THR A 152 -14.58 3.68 -9.29
C THR A 152 -16.06 3.40 -9.00
N GLY A 153 -16.95 3.95 -9.83
CA GLY A 153 -18.39 3.70 -9.70
C GLY A 153 -18.69 2.19 -9.73
N GLU A 154 -19.78 1.80 -9.08
CA GLU A 154 -20.24 0.41 -9.02
C GLU A 154 -20.35 -0.18 -10.44
N SER A 155 -19.91 -1.44 -10.63
CA SER A 155 -20.17 -2.17 -11.87
C SER A 155 -21.69 -2.21 -12.07
N GLN A 156 -22.19 -1.62 -13.15
CA GLN A 156 -23.62 -1.49 -13.47
C GLN A 156 -24.37 -2.84 -13.55
N ASN A 157 -23.64 -3.97 -13.47
CA ASN A 157 -24.15 -5.31 -13.71
C ASN A 157 -24.35 -6.16 -12.44
N GLY A 158 -24.26 -5.58 -11.24
CA GLY A 158 -24.48 -6.31 -9.98
C GLY A 158 -23.44 -7.41 -9.69
N GLU A 159 -22.31 -7.37 -10.37
CA GLU A 159 -21.14 -8.19 -10.06
C GLU A 159 -20.49 -7.72 -8.77
N SER A 160 -19.87 -8.67 -8.04
CA SER A 160 -19.20 -8.39 -6.78
C SER A 160 -18.32 -7.14 -6.89
N VAL A 161 -18.65 -6.12 -6.10
CA VAL A 161 -17.85 -4.91 -5.94
C VAL A 161 -16.49 -5.35 -5.41
N GLY A 162 -15.49 -5.40 -6.30
CA GLY A 162 -14.15 -5.84 -5.94
C GLY A 162 -13.66 -5.09 -4.70
N THR A 163 -13.11 -5.82 -3.73
CA THR A 163 -12.72 -5.25 -2.43
C THR A 163 -11.34 -4.61 -2.46
N THR A 164 -10.61 -4.78 -3.56
CA THR A 164 -9.24 -4.30 -3.75
C THR A 164 -9.17 -3.09 -4.68
N ALA A 165 -8.04 -2.39 -4.66
CA ALA A 165 -7.78 -1.30 -5.61
C ALA A 165 -7.58 -1.80 -7.04
N GLU A 166 -7.13 -3.04 -7.24
CA GLU A 166 -6.96 -3.62 -8.57
C GLU A 166 -8.29 -3.73 -9.32
N ASP A 167 -9.33 -4.19 -8.63
CA ASP A 167 -10.65 -4.44 -9.20
C ASP A 167 -11.52 -3.17 -9.28
N ASN A 168 -11.52 -2.37 -8.21
CA ASN A 168 -12.43 -1.24 -8.05
C ASN A 168 -11.74 -0.02 -7.40
N GLY A 169 -10.48 0.22 -7.77
CA GLY A 169 -9.79 1.46 -7.44
C GLY A 169 -10.05 2.55 -8.48
N LEU A 170 -10.03 3.80 -8.03
CA LEU A 170 -10.03 4.95 -8.91
C LEU A 170 -8.67 5.06 -9.61
N VAL A 171 -8.68 5.08 -10.94
CA VAL A 171 -7.46 5.24 -11.75
C VAL A 171 -6.99 6.70 -11.69
N GLY A 172 -5.70 6.91 -11.48
CA GLY A 172 -5.10 8.25 -11.48
C GLY A 172 -3.58 8.22 -11.44
N THR A 173 -3.00 9.41 -11.31
CA THR A 173 -1.58 9.63 -11.10
C THR A 173 -1.36 10.22 -9.71
N ILE A 174 -0.20 9.92 -9.10
CA ILE A 174 0.22 10.54 -7.85
C ILE A 174 1.12 11.73 -8.23
N THR A 175 0.64 12.95 -7.96
CA THR A 175 1.37 14.18 -8.31
C THR A 175 2.40 14.59 -7.25
N GLY A 176 2.18 14.19 -6.00
CA GLY A 176 3.08 14.46 -4.89
C GLY A 176 2.90 13.43 -3.78
N PHE A 177 4.00 13.10 -3.10
CA PHE A 177 3.99 12.22 -1.94
C PHE A 177 4.94 12.78 -0.88
N THR A 178 4.47 12.88 0.36
CA THR A 178 5.30 13.38 1.48
C THR A 178 5.43 12.31 2.54
N TYR A 179 6.67 11.85 2.78
CA TYR A 179 6.98 10.91 3.85
C TYR A 179 7.64 11.65 5.02
N LYS A 180 6.98 11.67 6.18
CA LYS A 180 7.48 12.29 7.42
C LYS A 180 7.63 11.21 8.49
N PRO A 181 8.77 10.48 8.53
CA PRO A 181 9.05 9.58 9.64
C PRO A 181 9.17 10.42 10.92
N ASP A 182 8.56 9.94 11.99
CA ASP A 182 8.72 10.53 13.31
C ASP A 182 10.03 10.01 13.94
N PHE A 183 11.03 10.88 14.03
CA PHE A 183 12.32 10.54 14.63
C PHE A 183 12.28 10.54 16.16
N GLU A 184 11.32 11.24 16.77
CA GLU A 184 11.13 11.27 18.23
C GLU A 184 10.49 9.96 18.72
N ALA A 185 9.69 9.31 17.87
CA ALA A 185 9.19 7.96 18.11
C ALA A 185 10.31 6.89 18.13
N GLY A 186 11.54 7.26 17.75
CA GLY A 186 12.72 6.41 17.74
C GLY A 186 12.83 5.53 16.48
N PHE A 187 14.05 5.06 16.20
CA PHE A 187 14.30 4.07 15.16
C PHE A 187 14.44 2.68 15.78
N PHE A 188 13.86 1.68 15.13
CA PHE A 188 14.10 0.28 15.52
C PHE A 188 15.38 -0.19 14.84
N ASP A 189 16.45 -0.35 15.64
CA ASP A 189 17.71 -0.93 15.19
C ASP A 189 17.82 -2.38 15.72
N GLU A 190 18.09 -3.36 14.87
CA GLU A 190 18.31 -4.76 15.26
C GLU A 190 19.74 -5.00 15.82
N ILE A 191 20.32 -4.04 16.54
CA ILE A 191 21.59 -4.27 17.25
C ILE A 191 21.29 -4.97 18.58
N GLY A 192 20.92 -6.24 18.46
CA GLY A 192 20.69 -7.18 19.56
C GLY A 192 21.32 -8.56 19.33
N GLY A 193 22.20 -8.69 18.33
CA GLY A 193 23.06 -9.85 18.14
C GLY A 193 24.37 -9.66 18.91
N SER A 194 24.53 -10.39 20.02
CA SER A 194 25.73 -10.42 20.86
C SER A 194 27.03 -10.48 20.04
N ILE A 195 27.85 -9.43 20.11
CA ILE A 195 29.27 -9.50 19.77
C ILE A 195 30.00 -10.18 20.94
N ASN A 196 30.30 -11.48 20.80
CA ASN A 196 31.28 -12.11 21.67
C ASN A 196 32.66 -11.61 21.25
N LEU A 197 33.25 -10.75 22.07
CA LEU A 197 34.68 -10.45 22.05
C LEU A 197 35.42 -11.64 22.66
N HIS A 198 36.15 -12.38 21.82
CA HIS A 198 37.38 -13.08 22.18
C HIS A 198 38.30 -13.17 20.96
#